data_AF-A0A814KY53-F1
#
_entry.id   AF-A0A814KY53-F1
#
_cell.length_a   1.000
_cell.length_b   1.000
_cell.length_c   1.000
_cell.angle_alpha   90.00
_cell.angle_beta   90.00
_cell.angle_gamma   90.00
#
_symmetry.space_group_name_H-M   'P 1'
#
loop_
_entity.id
_entity.type
_entity.pdbx_description
1 polymer ?
#
loop_
_entity_poly.entity_id
_entity_poly.type
_entity_poly.pdbx_seq_one_letter_code
_entity_poly.pdbx_strand_id
1 'polypeptide(L)'
;MLVESLNPVNGNFLVRKSENSDTQYAITLWFDKQITHVRINQVDDNQYQLEYNPKANSSVPVFSTIKDLIKFYTEHEMKLTGHCQGFVKLKFNPDLFKY
;
A
#
# COMPACT_ATOMS: atom_id res chain seq x y z
N MET A 1 -7.32 2.35 -31.75
CA MET A 1 -6.36 1.81 -30.77
C MET A 1 -7.14 1.63 -29.48
N LEU A 2 -7.63 0.41 -29.20
CA LEU A 2 -8.27 0.13 -27.92
C LEU A 2 -7.17 0.17 -26.87
N VAL A 3 -7.19 1.19 -26.01
CA VAL A 3 -6.53 1.06 -24.70
C VAL A 3 -7.30 -0.07 -24.03
N GLU A 4 -6.70 -1.25 -23.91
CA GLU A 4 -7.23 -2.27 -23.02
C GLU A 4 -7.41 -1.57 -21.67
N SER A 5 -8.65 -1.35 -21.28
CA SER A 5 -8.94 -0.72 -20.00
C SER A 5 -8.31 -1.62 -18.97
N LEU A 6 -7.20 -1.18 -18.37
CA LEU A 6 -6.69 -1.79 -17.16
C LEU A 6 -7.90 -1.94 -16.25
N ASN A 7 -8.27 -3.18 -15.96
CA ASN A 7 -9.34 -3.53 -15.04
C ASN A 7 -8.66 -3.85 -13.70
N PRO A 8 -8.20 -2.82 -12.95
CA PRO A 8 -7.53 -3.06 -11.70
C PRO A 8 -8.48 -3.78 -10.74
N VAL A 9 -7.94 -4.78 -10.06
CA VAL A 9 -8.66 -5.53 -9.04
C VAL A 9 -8.28 -5.03 -7.66
N ASN A 10 -9.16 -5.20 -6.68
CA ASN A 10 -8.86 -4.84 -5.29
C ASN A 10 -7.54 -5.46 -4.84
N GLY A 11 -6.64 -4.59 -4.37
CA GLY A 11 -5.29 -4.94 -3.93
C GLY A 11 -4.20 -4.73 -4.97
N ASN A 12 -4.53 -4.43 -6.23
CA ASN A 12 -3.53 -4.00 -7.19
C ASN A 12 -2.85 -2.73 -6.72
N PHE A 13 -1.52 -2.73 -6.72
CA PHE A 13 -0.75 -1.68 -6.07
C PHE A 13 0.54 -1.36 -6.81
N LEU A 14 1.10 -0.19 -6.48
CA LEU A 14 2.47 0.21 -6.73
C LEU A 14 3.06 0.87 -5.49
N VAL A 15 4.37 0.77 -5.35
CA VAL A 15 5.13 1.53 -4.35
C VAL A 15 5.82 2.68 -5.06
N ARG A 16 5.70 3.88 -4.48
CA ARG A 16 6.33 5.08 -5.01
C ARG A 16 6.95 5.89 -3.89
N LYS A 17 7.88 6.78 -4.25
CA LYS A 17 8.26 7.86 -3.35
C LYS A 17 7.05 8.78 -3.13
N SER A 18 6.89 9.27 -1.91
CA SER A 18 5.92 10.34 -1.66
C SER A 18 6.43 11.63 -2.30
N GLU A 19 5.51 12.50 -2.71
CA GLU A 19 5.85 13.83 -3.22
C GLU A 19 5.99 14.87 -2.07
N ASN A 20 5.52 14.53 -0.86
CA ASN A 20 5.65 15.35 0.33
C ASN A 20 6.85 14.91 1.18
N SER A 21 7.58 15.86 1.76
CA SER A 21 8.84 15.65 2.50
C SER A 21 8.73 14.78 3.74
N ASP A 22 7.56 14.70 4.36
CA ASP A 22 7.39 14.09 5.68
C ASP A 22 7.23 12.57 5.63
N THR A 23 6.93 12.00 4.46
CA THR A 23 6.89 10.55 4.25
C THR A 23 7.74 10.19 3.05
N GLN A 24 8.64 9.22 3.16
CA GLN A 24 9.53 8.91 2.04
C GLN A 24 8.83 8.05 0.98
N TYR A 25 7.87 7.22 1.36
CA TYR A 25 7.22 6.26 0.47
C TYR A 25 5.72 6.13 0.71
N ALA A 26 5.00 5.69 -0.32
CA ALA A 26 3.58 5.38 -0.24
C ALA A 26 3.24 4.17 -1.12
N ILE A 27 2.27 3.38 -0.67
CA ILE A 27 1.60 2.36 -1.46
C ILE A 27 0.37 3.02 -2.08
N THR A 28 0.30 3.04 -3.40
CA THR A 28 -0.89 3.45 -4.13
C THR A 28 -1.58 2.18 -4.61
N LEU A 29 -2.82 1.95 -4.17
CA LEU A 29 -3.55 0.72 -4.48
C LEU A 29 -4.98 0.99 -4.94
N TRP A 30 -5.48 0.12 -5.81
CA TRP A 30 -6.87 0.10 -6.22
C TRP A 30 -7.70 -0.68 -5.21
N PHE A 31 -8.72 -0.05 -4.67
CA PHE A 31 -9.66 -0.67 -3.75
C PHE A 31 -11.02 0.01 -3.86
N ASP A 32 -12.07 -0.79 -3.92
CA ASP A 32 -13.46 -0.32 -3.96
C ASP A 32 -13.71 0.74 -5.05
N LYS A 33 -13.26 0.42 -6.28
CA LYS A 33 -13.38 1.27 -7.47
C LYS A 33 -12.70 2.64 -7.38
N GLN A 34 -11.77 2.81 -6.43
CA GLN A 34 -11.01 4.05 -6.28
C GLN A 34 -9.54 3.79 -5.95
N ILE A 35 -8.73 4.83 -6.13
CA ILE A 35 -7.33 4.83 -5.71
C ILE A 35 -7.25 5.19 -4.23
N THR A 36 -6.53 4.38 -3.47
CA THR A 36 -6.22 4.60 -2.06
C THR A 36 -4.72 4.73 -1.88
N HIS A 37 -4.28 5.72 -1.10
CA HIS A 37 -2.88 5.90 -0.75
C HIS A 37 -2.66 5.51 0.71
N VAL A 38 -1.69 4.64 0.93
CA VAL A 38 -1.26 4.23 2.27
C VAL A 38 0.18 4.68 2.46
N ARG A 39 0.42 5.51 3.48
CA ARG A 39 1.76 6.01 3.76
C ARG A 39 2.62 4.93 4.39
N ILE A 40 3.88 4.89 3.99
CA ILE A 40 4.92 4.10 4.65
C ILE A 40 5.76 5.09 5.47
N ASN A 41 5.74 4.92 6.79
CA ASN A 41 6.53 5.73 7.71
C ASN A 41 7.85 5.03 8.00
N GLN A 42 8.94 5.80 7.99
CA GLN A 42 10.21 5.38 8.56
C GLN A 42 10.22 5.81 10.03
N VAL A 43 10.18 4.85 10.95
CA VAL A 43 10.13 5.12 12.41
C VAL A 43 11.51 5.20 13.04
N ASP A 44 12.51 4.58 12.41
CA ASP A 44 13.91 4.59 12.81
C ASP A 44 14.79 4.25 11.59
N ASP A 45 16.11 4.25 11.76
CA ASP A 45 17.06 3.82 10.74
C ASP A 45 16.74 2.40 10.27
N ASN A 46 16.43 2.28 8.98
CA ASN A 46 16.00 1.03 8.36
C ASN A 46 14.79 0.38 9.05
N GLN A 47 13.87 1.14 9.64
CA GLN A 47 12.63 0.59 10.21
C GLN A 47 11.41 1.24 9.55
N TYR A 48 10.63 0.42 8.87
CA TYR A 48 9.49 0.83 8.06
C TYR A 48 8.20 0.20 8.57
N GLN A 49 7.13 0.98 8.64
CA GLN A 49 5.80 0.48 8.94
C GLN A 49 4.75 1.24 8.13
N LEU A 50 3.56 0.68 8.01
CA LEU A 50 2.42 1.45 7.49
C LEU A 50 1.96 2.48 8.52
N GLU A 51 1.45 3.61 8.06
CA GLU A 51 0.88 4.63 8.94
C GLU A 51 -0.21 4.01 9.83
N TYR A 52 0.05 4.04 11.14
CA TYR A 52 -0.83 3.48 12.15
C TYR A 52 -2.09 4.34 12.28
N ASN A 53 -3.27 3.71 12.16
CA ASN A 53 -4.51 4.35 12.60
C ASN A 53 -4.78 3.95 14.06
N PRO A 54 -4.67 4.88 15.04
CA PRO A 54 -4.88 4.60 16.45
C PRO A 54 -6.28 4.09 16.82
N LYS A 55 -7.27 4.18 15.91
CA LYS A 55 -8.61 3.59 16.10
C LYS A 55 -8.68 2.10 15.76
N ALA A 56 -7.67 1.55 15.11
CA ALA A 56 -7.51 0.11 14.89
C ALA A 56 -6.60 -0.40 16.01
N ASN A 57 -7.17 -1.07 17.02
CA ASN A 57 -6.45 -1.65 18.16
C ASN A 57 -5.53 -2.83 17.76
N SER A 58 -4.62 -2.62 16.80
CA SER A 58 -3.69 -3.61 16.26
C SER A 58 -2.29 -3.02 16.24
N SER A 59 -1.33 -3.73 16.84
CA SER A 59 0.08 -3.45 16.66
C SER A 59 0.42 -3.55 15.18
N VAL A 60 1.00 -2.49 14.61
CA VAL A 60 1.47 -2.49 13.22
C VAL A 60 2.85 -3.15 13.20
N PRO A 61 3.07 -4.16 12.34
CA PRO A 61 4.39 -4.77 12.21
C PRO A 61 5.39 -3.75 11.64
N VAL A 62 6.60 -3.76 12.20
CA VAL A 62 7.75 -2.98 11.74
C VAL A 62 8.69 -3.90 10.98
N PHE A 63 9.24 -3.41 9.87
CA PHE A 63 10.09 -4.17 8.97
C PHE A 63 11.42 -3.48 8.73
N SER A 64 12.48 -4.25 8.50
CA SER A 64 13.82 -3.72 8.21
C SER A 64 13.95 -3.14 6.79
N THR A 65 13.07 -3.56 5.87
CA THR A 65 13.03 -3.08 4.49
C THR A 65 11.61 -2.91 3.98
N ILE A 66 11.41 -2.02 3.00
CA ILE A 66 10.13 -1.89 2.30
C ILE A 66 9.76 -3.19 1.57
N LYS A 67 10.76 -3.92 1.06
CA LYS A 67 10.53 -5.20 0.38
C LYS A 67 9.87 -6.23 1.30
N ASP A 68 10.33 -6.31 2.55
CA ASP A 68 9.76 -7.23 3.55
C ASP A 68 8.36 -6.81 3.96
N LEU A 69 8.13 -5.50 4.13
CA LEU A 69 6.80 -4.95 4.36
C LEU A 69 5.82 -5.34 3.26
N ILE A 70 6.21 -5.14 1.99
CA ILE A 70 5.34 -5.48 0.86
C ILE A 70 5.09 -6.99 0.80
N LYS A 71 6.14 -7.80 0.95
CA LYS A 71 6.00 -9.26 0.99
C LYS A 71 4.99 -9.69 2.06
N PHE A 72 5.11 -9.16 3.26
CA PHE A 72 4.18 -9.47 4.35
C PHE A 72 2.72 -9.19 3.97
N TYR A 73 2.42 -8.02 3.39
CA TYR A 73 1.05 -7.65 3.00
C TYR A 73 0.54 -8.26 1.69
N THR A 74 1.38 -8.99 0.95
CA THR A 74 0.89 -9.91 -0.09
C THR A 74 0.26 -11.19 0.49
N GLU A 75 0.71 -11.59 1.68
CA GLU A 75 0.26 -12.81 2.36
C GLU A 75 -0.82 -12.51 3.42
N HIS A 76 -0.75 -11.34 4.06
CA HIS A 76 -1.60 -10.92 5.16
C HIS A 76 -2.49 -9.74 4.77
N GLU A 77 -3.71 -9.71 5.30
CA GLU A 77 -4.64 -8.61 5.05
C GLU A 77 -4.22 -7.37 5.83
N MET A 78 -4.11 -6.25 5.13
CA MET A 78 -4.04 -4.93 5.75
C MET A 78 -5.45 -4.36 5.94
N LYS A 79 -5.66 -3.67 7.06
CA LYS A 79 -6.90 -2.95 7.32
C LYS A 79 -6.81 -1.53 6.76
N LEU A 80 -7.66 -1.22 5.80
CA LEU A 80 -7.87 0.15 5.33
C LEU A 80 -8.82 0.87 6.29
N THR A 81 -8.55 2.15 6.51
CA THR A 81 -9.32 3.00 7.43
C THR A 81 -9.56 4.39 6.83
N GLY A 82 -10.50 5.15 7.40
CA GLY A 82 -10.86 6.48 6.90
C GLY A 82 -11.92 6.42 5.81
N HIS A 83 -11.64 7.04 4.66
CA HIS A 83 -12.57 7.12 3.51
C HIS A 83 -12.74 5.78 2.77
N CYS A 84 -11.78 4.87 2.89
CA CYS A 84 -11.89 3.48 2.45
C CYS A 84 -11.77 2.59 3.66
N GLN A 85 -12.75 1.70 3.87
CA GLN A 85 -12.76 0.78 5.00
C GLN A 85 -12.88 -0.65 4.50
N GLY A 86 -12.02 -1.52 5.00
CA GLY A 86 -12.03 -2.92 4.62
C GLY A 86 -10.70 -3.60 4.84
N PHE A 87 -10.61 -4.84 4.39
CA PHE A 87 -9.40 -5.64 4.44
C PHE A 87 -8.95 -5.93 3.02
N VAL A 88 -7.65 -5.81 2.75
CA VAL A 88 -7.09 -6.04 1.43
C VAL A 88 -5.71 -6.69 1.53
N LYS A 89 -5.38 -7.57 0.59
CA LYS A 89 -4.01 -8.03 0.39
C LYS A 89 -3.42 -7.33 -0.82
N LEU A 90 -2.13 -7.04 -0.78
CA LEU A 90 -1.41 -6.50 -1.93
C LEU A 90 -1.30 -7.58 -3.02
N LYS A 91 -1.61 -7.19 -4.25
CA LYS A 91 -1.57 -8.06 -5.44
C LYS A 91 -0.74 -7.39 -6.51
N PHE A 92 0.46 -7.92 -6.74
CA PHE A 92 1.28 -7.42 -7.83
C PHE A 92 0.63 -7.73 -9.17
N ASN A 93 0.52 -6.73 -10.03
CA ASN A 93 0.02 -6.88 -11.38
C ASN A 93 1.05 -6.29 -12.35
N PRO A 94 1.81 -7.12 -13.08
CA PRO A 94 2.85 -6.65 -13.99
C PRO A 94 2.30 -5.85 -15.16
N ASP A 95 1.03 -6.03 -15.53
CA ASP A 95 0.41 -5.33 -16.66
C ASP A 95 0.14 -3.85 -16.36
N LEU A 96 0.14 -3.44 -15.07
CA LEU A 96 0.01 -2.04 -14.68
C LEU A 96 1.28 -1.20 -14.92
N PHE A 97 2.40 -1.82 -15.29
CA PHE A 97 3.72 -1.16 -15.39
C PHE A 97 4.30 -1.14 -16.81
N LYS A 98 3.49 -1.41 -17.85
CA LYS A 98 3.95 -1.50 -19.25
C LYS A 98 4.12 -0.15 -19.98
N TYR A 99 4.54 0.92 -19.30
CA TYR A 99 4.72 2.25 -19.90
C TYR A 99 6.17 2.70 -19.87
#